data_AF-A0A2D6M1H8-F1
#
_entry.id   AF-A0A2D6M1H8-F1
#
_cell.length_a   1.000
_cell.length_b   1.000
_cell.length_c   1.000
_cell.angle_alpha   90.00
_cell.angle_beta   90.00
_cell.angle_gamma   90.00
#
_symmetry.space_group_name_H-M   'P 1'
#
loop_
_entity.id
_entity.type
_entity.pdbx_description
1 polymer ?
#
loop_
_entity_poly.entity_id
_entity_poly.type
_entity_poly.pdbx_seq_one_letter_code
_entity_poly.pdbx_strand_id
1 'polypeptide(L)'
;MGKLFDETILEFTRKGVVDRVKFLRGLRKKVMPSQLKRIHQNDKKVMAELFLPRWVSWDLLYDWASDFKEESAGRDCALCENKSEIGIDFSEKFICDNCFVKLKNLR
;
A
#
# COMPACT_ATOMS: atom_id res chain seq x y z
N MET A 1 -0.40 2.13 13.57
CA MET A 1 -0.91 0.79 13.82
C MET A 1 -2.41 0.86 13.86
N GLY A 2 -3.06 0.19 12.91
CA GLY A 2 -4.50 0.16 12.78
C GLY A 2 -5.15 -0.42 14.03
N LYS A 3 -6.11 0.31 14.61
CA LYS A 3 -6.64 -0.01 15.94
C LYS A 3 -7.38 -1.36 15.94
N LEU A 4 -8.04 -1.69 14.84
CA LEU A 4 -8.80 -2.94 14.67
C LEU A 4 -7.88 -4.16 14.49
N PHE A 5 -6.79 -4.00 13.75
CA PHE A 5 -5.83 -5.07 13.48
C PHE A 5 -5.13 -5.53 14.76
N ASP A 6 -4.66 -4.58 15.57
CA ASP A 6 -4.00 -4.88 16.84
C ASP A 6 -4.95 -5.52 17.85
N GLU A 7 -6.18 -5.02 17.96
CA GLU A 7 -7.23 -5.60 18.80
C GLU A 7 -7.54 -7.04 18.37
N THR A 8 -7.63 -7.31 17.07
CA THR A 8 -7.88 -8.65 16.53
C THR A 8 -6.72 -9.62 16.80
N ILE A 9 -5.47 -9.16 16.65
CA ILE A 9 -4.28 -9.96 17.00
C ILE A 9 -4.27 -10.33 18.48
N LEU A 10 -4.57 -9.37 19.35
CA LEU A 10 -4.62 -9.56 20.80
C LEU A 10 -5.72 -10.56 21.18
N GLU A 11 -6.90 -10.45 20.58
CA GLU A 11 -8.02 -11.36 20.79
C GLU A 11 -7.66 -12.80 20.40
N PHE A 12 -7.11 -13.00 19.20
CA PHE A 12 -6.69 -14.33 18.76
C PHE A 12 -5.57 -14.92 19.63
N THR A 13 -4.67 -14.07 20.12
CA THR A 13 -3.62 -14.49 21.07
C THR A 13 -4.25 -14.97 22.38
N ARG A 14 -5.18 -14.21 22.96
CA ARG A 14 -5.90 -14.58 24.20
C ARG A 14 -6.71 -15.86 24.05
N LYS A 15 -7.30 -16.09 22.87
CA LYS A 15 -8.07 -17.30 22.54
C LYS A 15 -7.21 -18.50 22.16
N GLY A 16 -5.88 -18.36 22.12
CA GLY A 16 -4.96 -19.45 21.74
C GLY A 16 -5.03 -19.85 20.27
N VAL A 17 -5.57 -19.00 19.39
CA VAL A 17 -5.74 -19.32 17.96
C VAL A 17 -4.48 -18.92 17.18
N VAL A 18 -3.39 -19.63 17.46
CA VAL A 18 -2.03 -19.30 17.01
C VAL A 18 -1.91 -19.19 15.49
N ASP A 19 -2.61 -20.03 14.73
CA ASP A 19 -2.53 -20.04 13.26
C ASP A 19 -3.07 -18.75 12.64
N ARG A 20 -4.11 -18.14 13.24
CA ARG A 20 -4.65 -16.86 12.76
C ARG A 20 -3.69 -15.71 13.04
N VAL A 21 -3.03 -15.73 14.20
CA VAL A 21 -2.00 -14.73 14.54
C VAL A 21 -0.82 -14.84 13.56
N LYS A 22 -0.35 -16.07 13.29
CA LYS A 22 0.72 -16.31 12.31
C LYS A 22 0.30 -15.86 10.91
N PHE A 23 -0.94 -16.14 10.51
CA PHE A 23 -1.46 -15.69 9.22
C PHE A 23 -1.42 -14.18 9.08
N LEU A 24 -1.99 -13.45 10.05
CA LEU A 24 -2.07 -11.98 10.01
C LEU A 24 -0.69 -11.33 10.03
N ARG A 25 0.25 -11.80 10.88
CA ARG A 25 1.64 -11.32 10.87
C ARG A 25 2.38 -11.63 9.56
N GLY A 26 1.96 -12.66 8.85
CA GLY A 26 2.50 -13.05 7.55
C GLY A 26 1.91 -12.29 6.36
N LEU A 27 0.87 -11.47 6.53
CA LEU A 27 0.18 -10.78 5.43
C LEU A 27 1.12 -9.97 4.54
N ARG A 28 2.12 -9.30 5.13
CA ARG A 28 3.10 -8.48 4.37
C ARG A 28 3.88 -9.27 3.33
N LYS A 29 4.10 -10.57 3.54
CA LYS A 29 4.78 -11.44 2.57
C LYS A 29 3.85 -11.95 1.47
N LYS A 30 2.53 -11.85 1.67
CA LYS A 30 1.50 -12.40 0.77
C LYS A 30 0.87 -11.35 -0.14
N VAL A 31 0.77 -10.11 0.33
CA VAL A 31 0.16 -9.00 -0.41
C VAL A 31 1.26 -8.30 -1.22
N MET A 32 1.11 -8.30 -2.54
CA MET A 32 2.03 -7.61 -3.45
C MET A 32 1.85 -6.08 -3.38
N PRO A 33 2.87 -5.27 -3.72
CA PRO A 33 2.73 -3.80 -3.73
C PRO A 33 1.56 -3.29 -4.59
N SER A 34 1.32 -3.91 -5.76
CA SER A 34 0.19 -3.57 -6.63
C SER A 34 -1.16 -3.85 -5.99
N GLN A 35 -1.27 -4.93 -5.21
CA GLN A 35 -2.47 -5.26 -4.45
C GLN A 35 -2.66 -4.33 -3.25
N LEU A 36 -1.57 -3.97 -2.56
CA LEU A 36 -1.59 -3.00 -1.47
C LEU A 36 -2.10 -1.64 -1.94
N LYS A 37 -1.60 -1.16 -3.08
CA LYS A 37 -2.09 0.07 -3.73
C LYS A 37 -3.59 0.02 -4.00
N ARG A 38 -4.09 -1.10 -4.51
CA ARG A 38 -5.53 -1.31 -4.73
C ARG A 38 -6.33 -1.32 -3.43
N ILE A 39 -5.77 -1.88 -2.35
CA ILE A 39 -6.39 -1.79 -1.02
C ILE A 39 -6.53 -0.33 -0.58
N HIS A 40 -5.48 0.48 -0.72
CA HIS A 40 -5.52 1.92 -0.39
C HIS A 40 -6.49 2.71 -1.29
N GLN A 41 -6.67 2.29 -2.55
CA GLN A 41 -7.68 2.83 -3.46
C GLN A 41 -9.11 2.36 -3.17
N ASN A 42 -9.31 1.62 -2.08
CA ASN A 42 -10.58 1.05 -1.65
C ASN A 42 -11.20 0.06 -2.66
N ASP A 43 -10.38 -0.56 -3.51
CA ASP A 43 -10.81 -1.59 -4.46
C ASP A 43 -11.00 -2.94 -3.77
N LYS A 44 -12.22 -3.20 -3.31
CA LYS A 44 -12.61 -4.46 -2.64
C LYS A 44 -12.46 -5.71 -3.52
N LYS A 45 -12.36 -5.57 -4.85
CA LYS A 45 -12.22 -6.73 -5.76
C LYS A 45 -10.91 -7.48 -5.53
N VAL A 46 -9.89 -6.79 -4.99
CA VAL A 46 -8.59 -7.38 -4.65
C VAL A 46 -8.71 -8.54 -3.64
N MET A 47 -9.77 -8.57 -2.82
CA MET A 47 -10.01 -9.68 -1.88
C MET A 47 -10.15 -11.04 -2.58
N ALA A 48 -10.73 -11.07 -3.78
CA ALA A 48 -10.89 -12.30 -4.56
C ALA A 48 -9.54 -12.85 -5.07
N GLU A 49 -8.55 -11.97 -5.25
CA GLU A 49 -7.21 -12.32 -5.75
C GLU A 49 -6.25 -12.75 -4.64
N LEU A 50 -6.51 -12.30 -3.40
CA LEU A 50 -5.64 -12.53 -2.25
C LEU A 50 -5.83 -13.90 -1.57
N PHE A 51 -6.79 -14.72 -2.03
CA PHE A 51 -7.13 -16.04 -1.47
C PHE A 51 -7.20 -16.03 0.06
N LEU A 52 -7.83 -15.00 0.63
CA LEU A 52 -7.89 -14.80 2.06
C LEU A 52 -8.85 -15.82 2.72
N PRO A 53 -8.55 -16.28 3.94
CA PRO A 53 -9.50 -17.06 4.73
C PRO A 53 -10.81 -16.28 4.95
N ARG A 54 -11.94 -16.98 5.00
CA ARG A 54 -13.29 -16.39 5.17
C ARG A 54 -13.46 -15.49 6.40
N TRP A 55 -12.62 -15.67 7.42
CA TRP A 55 -12.66 -14.89 8.65
C TRP A 55 -11.93 -13.53 8.55
N VAL A 56 -11.17 -13.29 7.48
CA VAL A 56 -10.51 -12.00 7.24
C VAL A 56 -11.52 -11.07 6.55
N SER A 57 -11.98 -10.05 7.26
CA SER A 57 -12.86 -9.03 6.70
C SER A 57 -12.07 -8.00 5.88
N TRP A 58 -12.79 -7.27 5.01
CA TRP A 58 -12.23 -6.12 4.32
C TRP A 58 -11.70 -5.08 5.29
N ASP A 59 -12.46 -4.75 6.34
CA ASP A 59 -12.09 -3.70 7.29
C ASP A 59 -10.78 -4.05 8.03
N LEU A 60 -10.61 -5.33 8.40
CA LEU A 60 -9.38 -5.81 9.00
C LEU A 60 -8.18 -5.71 8.03
N LEU A 61 -8.39 -6.07 6.76
CA LEU A 61 -7.36 -5.98 5.72
C LEU A 61 -7.00 -4.52 5.41
N TYR A 62 -7.98 -3.63 5.36
CA TYR A 62 -7.79 -2.22 5.07
C TYR A 62 -7.08 -1.50 6.22
N ASP A 63 -7.47 -1.78 7.46
CA ASP A 63 -6.81 -1.28 8.66
C ASP A 63 -5.36 -1.76 8.75
N TRP A 64 -5.10 -3.05 8.46
CA TRP A 64 -3.75 -3.59 8.30
C TRP A 64 -2.94 -2.85 7.23
N ALA A 65 -3.52 -2.63 6.04
CA ALA A 65 -2.84 -1.98 4.93
C ALA A 65 -2.49 -0.52 5.23
N SER A 66 -3.25 0.14 6.10
CA SER A 66 -3.07 1.56 6.47
C SER A 66 -1.75 1.82 7.20
N ASP A 67 -1.14 0.80 7.79
CA ASP A 67 0.18 0.91 8.44
C ASP A 67 1.35 0.89 7.47
N PHE A 68 1.12 0.45 6.24
CA PHE A 68 2.11 0.45 5.19
C PHE A 68 1.85 1.66 4.31
N LYS A 69 2.56 2.75 4.58
CA LYS A 69 2.67 3.82 3.58
C LYS A 69 3.29 3.21 2.32
N GLU A 70 2.78 3.59 1.14
CA GLU A 70 3.49 3.32 -0.10
C GLU A 70 4.92 3.87 0.08
N GLU A 71 5.89 2.97 0.21
CA GLU A 71 7.25 3.27 -0.23
C GLU A 71 7.10 3.44 -1.73
N SER A 72 6.75 4.65 -2.13
CA SER A 72 6.77 5.07 -3.52
C SER A 72 8.23 4.94 -3.93
N ALA A 73 8.56 3.82 -4.54
CA ALA A 73 9.77 3.71 -5.33
C ALA A 73 9.72 4.84 -6.36
N GLY A 74 10.84 5.54 -6.51
CA GLY A 74 10.89 6.77 -7.28
C GLY A 74 11.70 7.86 -6.60
N ARG A 75 11.99 8.90 -7.38
CA ARG A 75 12.69 10.10 -6.94
C ARG A 75 11.69 11.23 -6.74
N ASP A 76 12.02 12.18 -5.88
CA ASP A 76 11.19 13.37 -5.68
C ASP A 76 11.30 14.29 -6.89
N CYS A 77 10.14 14.62 -7.49
CA CYS A 77 10.10 15.57 -8.60
C CYS A 77 10.36 16.99 -8.10
N ALA A 78 11.32 17.69 -8.69
CA ALA A 78 11.71 19.05 -8.32
C ALA A 78 10.63 20.13 -8.56
N LEU A 79 9.55 19.81 -9.27
CA LEU A 79 8.48 20.77 -9.61
C LEU A 79 7.18 20.55 -8.84
N CYS A 80 6.86 19.31 -8.47
CA CYS A 80 5.60 19.00 -7.78
C CYS A 80 5.79 18.22 -6.49
N GLU A 81 7.03 17.92 -6.11
CA GLU A 81 7.42 17.22 -4.87
C GLU A 81 6.79 15.82 -4.71
N ASN A 82 6.11 15.31 -5.75
CA ASN A 82 5.59 13.96 -5.78
C ASN A 82 6.69 12.99 -6.22
N LYS A 83 6.69 11.80 -5.62
CA LYS A 83 7.55 10.70 -6.03
C LYS A 83 7.08 10.10 -7.35
N SER A 84 8.03 9.87 -8.26
CA SER A 84 7.79 9.16 -9.52
C SER A 84 9.01 8.30 -9.88
N GLU A 85 8.75 7.13 -10.47
CA GLU A 85 9.79 6.30 -11.09
C GLU A 85 10.12 6.77 -12.51
N ILE A 86 9.18 7.45 -13.17
CA ILE A 86 9.26 7.87 -14.56
C ILE A 86 9.39 9.38 -14.62
N GLY A 87 10.41 9.84 -15.34
CA GLY A 87 10.68 11.25 -15.56
C GLY A 87 12.05 11.43 -16.22
N ILE A 88 12.52 12.67 -16.22
CA ILE A 88 13.80 13.05 -16.82
C ILE A 88 14.70 13.71 -15.78
N ASP A 89 16.00 13.61 -15.98
CA ASP A 89 16.98 14.43 -15.26
C ASP A 89 17.27 15.70 -16.04
N PHE A 90 17.13 16.85 -15.38
CA PHE A 90 17.46 18.16 -15.90
C PHE A 90 18.27 18.93 -14.86
N SER A 91 19.51 19.28 -15.20
CA SER A 91 20.43 19.97 -14.27
C SER A 91 20.53 19.30 -12.90
N GLU A 92 20.76 17.99 -12.88
CA GLU A 92 20.87 17.16 -11.66
C GLU A 92 19.59 17.09 -10.81
N LYS A 93 18.46 17.60 -11.32
CA LYS A 93 17.14 17.52 -10.70
C LYS A 93 16.24 16.58 -11.48
N PHE A 94 15.48 15.75 -10.76
CA PHE A 94 14.48 14.89 -11.37
C PHE A 94 13.18 15.66 -11.62
N ILE A 95 12.60 15.51 -12.82
CA ILE A 95 11.28 16.04 -13.18
C ILE A 95 10.41 14.87 -13.62
N CYS A 96 9.28 14.63 -12.94
CA CYS A 96 8.34 13.58 -13.34
C CYS A 96 7.73 13.85 -14.71
N ASP A 97 7.35 12.77 -15.41
CA ASP A 97 6.73 12.79 -16.73
C ASP A 97 5.54 13.76 -16.85
N ASN A 98 4.66 13.79 -15.85
CA ASN A 98 3.50 14.67 -15.79
C ASN A 98 3.89 16.15 -15.79
N CYS A 99 4.92 16.52 -15.02
CA CYS A 99 5.42 17.88 -15.00
C CYS A 99 6.13 18.24 -16.31
N PHE A 100 6.87 17.30 -16.89
CA PHE A 100 7.53 17.50 -18.18
C PHE A 100 6.52 17.73 -19.32
N VAL A 101 5.44 16.95 -19.40
CA VAL A 101 4.38 17.12 -20.40
C VAL A 101 3.69 18.47 -20.24
N LYS A 102 3.39 18.89 -19.01
CA LYS A 102 2.83 20.22 -18.74
C LYS A 102 3.75 21.34 -19.23
N LEU A 103 5.06 21.24 -18.97
CA LEU A 103 6.05 22.19 -19.50
C LEU A 103 6.07 22.24 -21.03
N LYS A 104 5.98 21.08 -21.69
CA LYS A 104 5.94 21.00 -23.16
C LYS A 104 4.69 21.63 -23.76
N ASN A 105 3.58 21.60 -23.03
CA ASN A 105 2.27 22.10 -23.44
C ASN A 105 1.96 23.52 -22.95
N LEU A 106 2.84 24.13 -22.15
CA LEU A 106 2.84 25.56 -21.86
C LEU A 106 3.37 26.32 -23.08
N ARG A 107 2.54 26.39 -24.11
CA ARG A 107 2.70 27.28 -25.25
C ARG A 107 1.93 28.56 -25.03
#